data_AF-A0A7W0Q866-F1
#
_entry.id   AF-A0A7W0Q866-F1
#
_cell.length_a   1.000
_cell.length_b   1.000
_cell.length_c   1.000
_cell.angle_alpha   90.00
_cell.angle_beta   90.00
_cell.angle_gamma   90.00
#
_symmetry.space_group_name_H-M   'P 1'
#
loop_
_entity.id
_entity.type
_entity.pdbx_description
1 polymer ?
#
loop_
_entity_poly.entity_id
_entity_poly.type
_entity_poly.pdbx_seq_one_letter_code
_entity_poly.pdbx_strand_id
1 'polypeptide(L)'
;MAIQARLFDIGLAQIYARAVLAIARADHELGLEEGLRIERLLEARSGRPVALDDLLLDEPLEPAELVALMRAHAGPFRGNSVHPGELAAMIVMDAIAVVLAKGYVSEGEARELLRFAVALGCSVDEVRAMSAHLVPFLAALERI
;
A
#
# COMPACT_ATOMS: atom_id res chain seq x y z
N MET A 1 -15.66 9.66 7.29
CA MET A 1 -15.73 8.42 8.08
C MET A 1 -15.35 7.27 7.15
N ALA A 2 -14.09 6.83 7.15
CA ALA A 2 -13.66 5.76 6.26
C ALA A 2 -14.14 4.42 6.84
N ILE A 3 -14.89 3.66 6.05
CA ILE A 3 -15.24 2.28 6.38
C ILE A 3 -13.92 1.51 6.47
N GLN A 4 -13.58 1.01 7.67
CA GLN A 4 -12.49 0.07 7.86
C GLN A 4 -12.89 -1.27 7.23
N ALA A 5 -12.81 -1.36 5.91
CA ALA A 5 -12.99 -2.62 5.21
C ALA A 5 -11.91 -3.60 5.70
N ARG A 6 -12.36 -4.79 6.11
CA ARG A 6 -11.52 -5.86 6.66
C ARG A 6 -11.21 -6.88 5.58
N LEU A 7 -10.01 -7.42 5.63
CA LEU A 7 -9.47 -8.45 4.75
C LEU A 7 -9.43 -9.78 5.52
N PHE A 8 -10.55 -10.51 5.52
CA PHE A 8 -10.64 -11.78 6.24
C PHE A 8 -9.96 -12.96 5.52
N ASP A 9 -9.68 -12.79 4.22
CA ASP A 9 -8.94 -13.76 3.44
C ASP A 9 -7.44 -13.58 3.57
N ILE A 10 -6.77 -14.68 3.85
CA ILE A 10 -5.34 -14.71 4.15
C ILE A 10 -4.52 -14.33 2.92
N GLY A 11 -4.89 -14.83 1.73
CA GLY A 11 -4.17 -14.53 0.49
C GLY A 11 -4.31 -13.05 0.10
N LEU A 12 -5.50 -12.50 0.25
CA LEU A 12 -5.76 -11.09 0.01
C LEU A 12 -5.04 -10.18 1.01
N ALA A 13 -5.05 -10.54 2.30
CA ALA A 13 -4.31 -9.82 3.34
C ALA A 13 -2.80 -9.85 3.08
N GLN A 14 -2.25 -10.97 2.61
CA GLN A 14 -0.83 -11.09 2.28
C GLN A 14 -0.45 -10.25 1.06
N ILE A 15 -1.24 -10.27 -0.02
CA ILE A 15 -0.98 -9.42 -1.20
C ILE A 15 -1.05 -7.94 -0.82
N TYR A 16 -2.06 -7.57 -0.03
CA TYR A 16 -2.20 -6.22 0.50
C TYR A 16 -0.99 -5.81 1.35
N ALA A 17 -0.52 -6.68 2.25
CA ALA A 17 0.64 -6.42 3.09
C ALA A 17 1.93 -6.24 2.28
N ARG A 18 2.16 -7.13 1.30
CA ARG A 18 3.31 -7.04 0.38
C ARG A 18 3.28 -5.74 -0.42
N ALA A 19 2.12 -5.28 -0.87
CA ALA A 19 1.98 -4.01 -1.59
C ALA A 19 2.35 -2.80 -0.70
N VAL A 20 1.81 -2.75 0.53
CA VAL A 20 2.11 -1.65 1.47
C VAL A 20 3.59 -1.63 1.85
N LEU A 21 4.17 -2.81 2.10
CA LEU A 21 5.60 -2.94 2.43
C LEU A 21 6.50 -2.55 1.27
N ALA A 22 6.19 -2.96 0.04
CA ALA A 22 6.97 -2.61 -1.14
C ALA A 22 7.07 -1.09 -1.34
N ILE A 23 5.98 -0.36 -1.10
CA ILE A 23 5.96 1.11 -1.16
C ILE A 23 6.80 1.71 -0.03
N ALA A 24 6.63 1.23 1.21
CA ALA A 24 7.31 1.77 2.38
C ALA A 24 8.83 1.46 2.39
N ARG A 25 9.27 0.43 1.68
CA ARG A 25 10.68 0.02 1.60
C ARG A 25 11.33 0.41 0.27
N ALA A 26 10.73 1.34 -0.46
CA ALA A 26 11.19 1.73 -1.80
C ALA A 26 12.59 2.35 -1.81
N ASP A 27 13.03 2.93 -0.70
CA ASP A 27 14.39 3.46 -0.51
C ASP A 27 15.35 2.45 0.14
N HIS A 28 14.95 1.18 0.22
CA HIS A 28 15.67 0.07 0.86
C HIS A 28 15.81 0.18 2.38
N GLU A 29 15.21 1.18 3.00
CA GLU A 29 15.13 1.33 4.45
C GLU A 29 13.70 1.09 4.93
N LEU A 30 13.55 0.72 6.20
CA LEU A 30 12.24 0.70 6.85
C LEU A 30 12.45 1.16 8.28
N GLY A 31 11.95 2.35 8.60
CA GLY A 31 12.06 2.93 9.94
C GLY A 31 11.22 2.18 10.97
N LEU A 32 11.54 2.37 12.24
CA LEU A 32 10.78 1.79 13.34
C LEU A 32 9.31 2.26 13.32
N GLU A 33 9.07 3.54 13.08
CA GLU A 33 7.74 4.14 13.03
C GLU A 33 6.89 3.55 11.91
N GLU A 34 7.51 3.29 10.76
CA GLU A 34 6.85 2.69 9.58
C GLU A 34 6.54 1.22 9.84
N GLY A 35 7.50 0.46 10.36
CA GLY A 35 7.30 -0.94 10.75
C GLY A 35 6.14 -1.11 11.74
N LEU A 36 6.14 -0.33 12.83
CA LEU A 36 5.06 -0.33 13.82
C LEU A 36 3.72 0.11 13.21
N ARG A 37 3.74 1.02 12.24
CA ARG A 37 2.53 1.47 11.55
C ARG A 37 1.97 0.37 10.65
N ILE A 38 2.83 -0.35 9.91
CA ILE A 38 2.46 -1.49 9.08
C ILE A 38 1.82 -2.58 9.95
N GLU A 39 2.47 -3.01 11.04
CA GLU A 39 1.94 -4.07 11.90
C GLU A 39 0.54 -3.76 12.43
N ARG A 40 0.34 -2.56 12.99
CA ARG A 40 -0.97 -2.12 13.49
C ARG A 40 -2.04 -2.07 12.41
N LEU A 41 -1.64 -1.67 11.21
CA LEU A 41 -2.53 -1.51 10.08
C LEU A 41 -2.94 -2.87 9.51
N LEU A 42 -1.99 -3.80 9.39
CA LEU A 42 -2.26 -5.18 9.00
C LEU A 42 -3.12 -5.90 10.03
N GLU A 43 -2.89 -5.67 11.32
CA GLU A 43 -3.74 -6.20 12.38
C GLU A 43 -5.17 -5.65 12.28
N ALA A 44 -5.32 -4.34 12.04
CA ALA A 44 -6.63 -3.71 11.88
C ALA A 44 -7.39 -4.22 10.64
N ARG A 45 -6.67 -4.51 9.54
CA ARG A 45 -7.26 -5.00 8.29
C ARG A 45 -7.59 -6.49 8.35
N SER A 46 -6.65 -7.32 8.83
CA SER A 46 -6.79 -8.78 8.83
C SER A 46 -7.50 -9.34 10.07
N GLY A 47 -7.58 -8.55 11.14
CA GLY A 47 -8.09 -9.00 12.44
C GLY A 47 -7.17 -9.99 13.15
N ARG A 48 -5.91 -10.11 12.72
CA ARG A 48 -4.90 -11.02 13.28
C ARG A 48 -3.56 -10.31 13.39
N PRO A 49 -2.73 -10.65 14.38
CA PRO A 49 -1.34 -10.19 14.41
C PRO A 49 -0.62 -10.68 13.14
N VAL A 50 0.13 -9.79 12.50
CA VAL A 50 1.03 -10.12 11.39
C VAL A 50 2.43 -9.73 11.82
N ALA A 51 3.35 -10.70 11.81
CA ALA A 51 4.75 -10.42 12.09
C ALA A 51 5.39 -9.79 10.86
N LEU A 52 6.00 -8.61 11.03
CA LEU A 52 6.68 -7.91 9.95
C LEU A 52 7.84 -8.74 9.38
N ASP A 53 8.53 -9.50 10.23
CA ASP A 53 9.64 -10.37 9.83
C ASP A 53 9.25 -11.37 8.75
N ASP A 54 8.05 -11.95 8.84
CA ASP A 54 7.55 -12.90 7.83
C ASP A 54 7.38 -12.21 6.47
N LEU A 55 6.92 -10.96 6.45
CA LEU A 55 6.75 -10.17 5.23
C LEU A 55 8.08 -9.72 4.63
N LEU A 56 9.10 -9.47 5.47
CA LEU A 56 10.42 -9.05 5.01
C LEU A 56 11.18 -10.16 4.29
N LEU A 57 10.79 -11.41 4.51
CA LEU A 57 11.34 -12.60 3.85
C LEU A 57 10.69 -12.88 2.48
N ASP A 58 9.50 -12.32 2.23
CA ASP A 58 8.80 -12.45 0.95
C ASP A 58 9.45 -11.59 -0.14
N GLU A 59 9.33 -12.04 -1.40
CA GLU A 59 9.77 -11.24 -2.55
C GLU A 59 8.94 -9.93 -2.64
N PRO A 60 9.57 -8.77 -2.90
CA PRO A 60 8.85 -7.53 -3.11
C PRO A 60 7.80 -7.69 -4.22
N LEU A 61 6.58 -7.25 -3.94
CA LEU A 61 5.51 -7.28 -4.93
C LEU A 61 5.72 -6.15 -5.93
N GLU A 62 5.72 -6.44 -7.23
CA GLU A 62 5.78 -5.40 -8.26
C GLU A 62 4.37 -4.88 -8.62
N PRO A 63 4.21 -3.61 -9.02
CA PRO A 63 2.92 -3.06 -9.44
C PRO A 63 2.25 -3.89 -10.55
N ALA A 64 3.03 -4.37 -11.52
CA ALA A 64 2.52 -5.19 -12.62
C ALA A 64 2.02 -6.57 -12.14
N GLU A 65 2.69 -7.17 -11.15
CA GLU A 65 2.27 -8.42 -10.53
C GLU A 65 0.95 -8.21 -9.78
N LEU A 66 0.82 -7.13 -9.00
CA LEU A 66 -0.42 -6.78 -8.32
C LEU A 66 -1.60 -6.64 -9.30
N VAL A 67 -1.40 -5.94 -10.42
CA VAL A 67 -2.42 -5.80 -11.47
C VAL A 67 -2.79 -7.15 -12.09
N ALA A 68 -1.80 -8.00 -12.36
CA ALA A 68 -2.04 -9.34 -12.89
C ALA A 68 -2.86 -10.19 -11.92
N LEU A 69 -2.52 -10.16 -10.63
CA LEU A 69 -3.25 -10.84 -9.56
C LEU A 69 -4.70 -10.36 -9.47
N MET A 70 -4.95 -9.05 -9.55
CA MET A 70 -6.30 -8.47 -9.53
C MET A 70 -7.16 -8.85 -10.75
N ARG A 71 -6.53 -9.08 -11.91
CA ARG A 71 -7.21 -9.48 -13.16
C ARG A 71 -7.39 -11.00 -13.30
N ALA A 72 -6.64 -11.79 -12.53
CA ALA A 72 -6.69 -13.24 -12.60
C ALA A 72 -8.07 -13.78 -12.21
N HIS A 73 -8.64 -14.63 -13.07
CA HIS A 73 -10.01 -15.14 -12.90
C HIS A 73 -10.17 -16.12 -11.73
N ALA A 74 -9.08 -16.68 -11.22
CA ALA A 74 -9.04 -17.60 -10.07
C ALA A 74 -8.32 -17.00 -8.84
N GLY A 75 -8.12 -15.68 -8.81
CA GLY A 75 -7.41 -15.00 -7.72
C GLY A 75 -8.29 -14.75 -6.49
N PRO A 76 -7.68 -14.41 -5.34
CA PRO A 76 -8.39 -14.15 -4.08
C PRO A 76 -9.39 -12.97 -4.16
N PHE A 77 -9.38 -12.19 -5.24
CA PHE A 77 -10.23 -11.01 -5.39
C PHE A 77 -11.70 -11.29 -5.72
N ARG A 78 -12.05 -12.42 -6.34
CA ARG A 78 -13.47 -12.74 -6.65
C ARG A 78 -14.24 -13.39 -5.49
N GLY A 79 -13.53 -14.03 -4.55
CA GLY A 79 -14.15 -14.72 -3.41
C GLY A 79 -14.51 -13.83 -2.22
N ASN A 80 -13.94 -12.62 -2.15
CA ASN A 80 -13.85 -11.87 -0.90
C ASN A 80 -14.72 -10.62 -0.80
N SER A 81 -15.65 -10.42 -1.74
CA SER A 81 -16.59 -9.29 -1.74
C SER A 81 -15.97 -7.88 -1.71
N VAL A 82 -14.64 -7.76 -1.81
CA VAL A 82 -13.93 -6.48 -1.91
C VAL A 82 -13.80 -6.12 -3.37
N HIS A 83 -14.32 -4.95 -3.76
CA HIS A 83 -14.17 -4.48 -5.13
C HIS A 83 -12.70 -4.14 -5.41
N PRO A 84 -12.13 -4.47 -6.59
CA PRO A 84 -10.74 -4.16 -6.91
C PRO A 84 -10.36 -2.69 -6.69
N GLY A 85 -11.26 -1.76 -7.01
CA GLY A 85 -11.07 -0.32 -6.76
C GLY A 85 -11.08 0.06 -5.28
N GLU A 86 -11.81 -0.65 -4.43
CA GLU A 86 -11.77 -0.44 -2.98
C GLU A 86 -10.44 -0.90 -2.41
N LEU A 87 -9.94 -2.06 -2.84
CA LEU A 87 -8.62 -2.53 -2.46
C LEU A 87 -7.52 -1.56 -2.90
N ALA A 88 -7.61 -1.07 -4.14
CA ALA A 88 -6.67 -0.07 -4.65
C ALA A 88 -6.63 1.17 -3.76
N ALA A 89 -7.80 1.73 -3.44
CA ALA A 89 -7.90 2.87 -2.55
C ALA A 89 -7.36 2.56 -1.14
N MET A 90 -7.62 1.36 -0.60
CA MET A 90 -7.04 0.95 0.67
C MET A 90 -5.52 0.92 0.62
N ILE A 91 -4.92 0.23 -0.35
CA ILE A 91 -3.46 0.12 -0.49
C ILE A 91 -2.84 1.51 -0.55
N VAL A 92 -3.37 2.40 -1.40
CA VAL A 92 -2.82 3.75 -1.55
C VAL A 92 -2.96 4.55 -0.25
N MET A 93 -4.16 4.64 0.32
CA MET A 93 -4.41 5.39 1.55
C MET A 93 -3.56 4.91 2.73
N ASP A 94 -3.44 3.59 2.86
CA ASP A 94 -2.73 2.95 3.96
C ASP A 94 -1.21 3.07 3.78
N ALA A 95 -0.70 2.96 2.55
CA ALA A 95 0.69 3.25 2.24
C ALA A 95 1.06 4.71 2.53
N ILE A 96 0.21 5.67 2.18
CA ILE A 96 0.39 7.09 2.54
C ILE A 96 0.52 7.24 4.07
N ALA A 97 -0.36 6.58 4.82
CA ALA A 97 -0.35 6.63 6.28
C ALA A 97 0.88 5.95 6.91
N VAL A 98 1.50 5.01 6.19
CA VAL A 98 2.75 4.33 6.59
C VAL A 98 3.95 5.22 6.32
N VAL A 99 4.16 5.67 5.08
CA VAL A 99 5.35 6.47 4.71
C VAL A 99 5.40 7.81 5.45
N LEU A 100 4.24 8.37 5.80
CA LEU A 100 4.18 9.60 6.62
C LEU A 100 4.44 9.36 8.11
N ALA A 101 4.52 8.11 8.59
CA ALA A 101 4.68 7.81 10.01
C ALA A 101 6.00 8.35 10.58
N LYS A 102 7.06 8.39 9.76
CA LYS A 102 8.36 8.98 10.13
C LYS A 102 8.42 10.50 9.97
N GLY A 103 7.33 11.15 9.54
CA GLY A 103 7.21 12.61 9.41
C GLY A 103 7.77 13.21 8.11
N TYR A 104 8.36 12.40 7.24
CA TYR A 104 8.78 12.78 5.89
C TYR A 104 8.59 11.60 4.92
N VAL A 105 8.60 11.86 3.62
CA VAL A 105 8.54 10.83 2.57
C VAL A 105 9.76 10.99 1.68
N SER A 106 10.49 9.91 1.43
CA SER A 106 11.64 9.91 0.52
C SER A 106 11.18 9.96 -0.95
N GLU A 107 12.08 10.35 -1.86
CA GLU A 107 11.77 10.38 -3.29
C GLU A 107 11.43 8.99 -3.83
N GLY A 108 12.13 7.96 -3.33
CA GLY A 108 11.90 6.56 -3.68
C GLY A 108 10.48 6.10 -3.30
N GLU A 109 10.08 6.37 -2.06
CA GLU A 109 8.74 6.05 -1.57
C GLU A 109 7.64 6.79 -2.33
N ALA A 110 7.82 8.09 -2.55
CA ALA A 110 6.87 8.89 -3.29
C ALA A 110 6.69 8.38 -4.73
N ARG A 111 7.79 8.02 -5.40
CA ARG A 111 7.76 7.44 -6.74
C ARG A 111 7.07 6.08 -6.76
N GLU A 112 7.42 5.20 -5.82
CA GLU A 112 6.85 3.85 -5.75
C GLU A 112 5.36 3.89 -5.43
N LEU A 113 4.95 4.76 -4.51
CA LEU A 113 3.54 5.01 -4.20
C LEU A 113 2.75 5.41 -5.45
N LEU A 114 3.29 6.33 -6.26
CA LEU A 114 2.66 6.71 -7.53
C LEU A 114 2.65 5.56 -8.55
N ARG A 115 3.72 4.76 -8.65
CA ARG A 115 3.74 3.58 -9.55
C ARG A 115 2.64 2.60 -9.20
N PHE A 116 2.45 2.28 -7.93
CA PHE A 116 1.36 1.43 -7.46
C PHE A 116 0.00 2.07 -7.72
N ALA A 117 -0.19 3.35 -7.34
CA ALA A 117 -1.45 4.05 -7.53
C ALA A 117 -1.89 4.08 -9.00
N VAL A 118 -0.97 4.43 -9.92
CA VAL A 118 -1.23 4.46 -11.36
C VAL A 118 -1.53 3.06 -11.90
N ALA A 119 -0.76 2.04 -11.48
CA ALA A 119 -1.03 0.66 -11.89
C ALA A 119 -2.44 0.19 -11.46
N LEU A 120 -2.89 0.67 -10.30
CA LEU A 120 -4.21 0.41 -9.74
C LEU A 120 -5.34 1.28 -10.33
N GLY A 121 -5.00 2.20 -11.24
CA GLY A 121 -5.96 3.06 -11.95
C GLY A 121 -6.26 4.39 -11.27
N CYS A 122 -5.51 4.77 -10.24
CA CYS A 122 -5.57 6.10 -9.64
C CYS A 122 -4.71 7.09 -10.43
N SER A 123 -5.24 8.28 -10.67
CA SER A 123 -4.50 9.42 -11.19
C SER A 123 -3.65 10.07 -10.09
N VAL A 124 -2.62 10.81 -10.49
CA VAL A 124 -1.76 11.57 -9.56
C VAL A 124 -2.58 12.59 -8.75
N ASP A 125 -3.58 13.22 -9.38
CA ASP A 125 -4.45 14.19 -8.71
C ASP A 125 -5.36 13.56 -7.66
N GLU A 126 -5.84 12.34 -7.90
CA GLU A 126 -6.57 11.57 -6.88
C GLU A 126 -5.66 11.25 -5.69
N VAL A 127 -4.41 10.84 -5.92
CA VAL A 127 -3.44 10.59 -4.84
C VAL A 127 -3.13 11.87 -4.06
N ARG A 128 -3.03 13.02 -4.71
CA ARG A 128 -2.88 14.33 -4.04
C ARG A 128 -4.08 14.69 -3.19
N ALA A 129 -5.28 14.44 -3.69
CA ALA A 129 -6.52 14.70 -2.97
C ALA A 129 -6.69 13.79 -1.74
N MET A 130 -6.08 12.60 -1.74
CA MET A 130 -6.10 11.66 -0.62
C MET A 130 -5.32 12.17 0.61
N SER A 131 -4.27 12.98 0.43
CA SER A 131 -3.52 13.56 1.56
C SER A 131 -2.81 14.86 1.21
N ALA A 132 -3.25 15.96 1.84
CA ALA A 132 -2.59 17.26 1.73
C ALA A 132 -1.13 17.24 2.21
N HIS A 133 -0.79 16.36 3.16
CA HIS A 133 0.58 16.21 3.68
C HIS A 133 1.53 15.56 2.68
N LEU A 134 1.00 14.81 1.71
CA LEU A 134 1.80 14.15 0.67
C LEU A 134 2.15 15.10 -0.49
N VAL A 135 1.33 16.13 -0.72
CA VAL A 135 1.45 17.07 -1.85
C VAL A 135 2.84 17.67 -2.01
N PRO A 136 3.53 18.16 -0.95
CA PRO A 136 4.87 18.74 -1.11
C PRO A 136 5.90 17.74 -1.66
N PHE A 137 5.79 16.47 -1.28
CA PHE A 137 6.70 15.41 -1.70
C PHE A 137 6.43 15.00 -3.16
N LEU A 138 5.16 14.92 -3.57
CA LEU A 138 4.81 14.64 -4.96
C LEU A 138 5.19 15.77 -5.91
N ALA A 139 5.11 17.03 -5.46
CA ALA A 139 5.52 18.19 -6.25
C ALA A 139 7.05 18.21 -6.51
N ALA A 140 7.84 17.57 -5.63
CA ALA A 140 9.28 17.44 -5.84
C ALA A 140 9.62 16.50 -7.01
N LEU A 141 8.76 15.51 -7.30
CA LEU A 141 8.94 14.57 -8.41
C LEU A 141 8.69 15.19 -9.79
N GLU A 142 7.89 16.25 -9.89
CA GLU A 142 7.59 16.94 -11.17
C GLU A 142 8.75 17.83 -11.66
N ARG A 143 9.82 17.97 -10.86
CA ARG A 143 10.97 18.83 -11.15
C ARG A 143 12.16 18.08 -11.76
N ILE A 144 11.98 16.81 -12.10
CA ILE A 144 12.98 15.91 -12.70
C ILE A 144 12.51 15.56 -14.10
#